data_AF-A0A242K2G9-F1
#
_entry.id   AF-A0A242K2G9-F1
#
_cell.length_a   1.000
_cell.length_b   1.000
_cell.length_c   1.000
_cell.angle_alpha   90.00
_cell.angle_beta   90.00
_cell.angle_gamma   90.00
#
_symmetry.space_group_name_H-M   'P 1'
#
loop_
_entity.id
_entity.type
_entity.pdbx_description
1 polymer ?
#
loop_
_entity_poly.entity_id
_entity_poly.type
_entity_poly.pdbx_seq_one_letter_code
_entity_poly.pdbx_strand_id
1 'polypeptide(L)'
;MHIQVLIFAAALLAIFVSFYIRKSFPQLAKAFSKEIPNDFFQSFSRLFLVVGIIGFPVAIFDQFYFSLLYILLLMVVSAIFGLAFI
;
A
#
# COMPACT_ATOMS: atom_id res chain seq x y z
N MET A 1 21.11 8.73 2.32
CA MET A 1 21.56 7.32 2.12
C MET A 1 20.74 6.27 2.89
N HIS A 2 20.66 6.27 4.24
CA HIS A 2 19.87 5.24 4.95
C HIS A 2 18.34 5.36 4.74
N ILE A 3 17.80 6.59 4.73
CA ILE A 3 16.36 6.84 4.60
C ILE A 3 15.83 6.45 3.21
N GLN A 4 16.62 6.68 2.16
CA GLN A 4 16.24 6.33 0.79
C GLN A 4 16.02 4.83 0.60
N VAL A 5 16.90 4.01 1.19
CA VAL A 5 16.79 2.54 1.15
C VAL A 5 15.51 2.09 1.85
N LEU A 6 15.16 2.73 2.98
CA LEU A 6 13.92 2.45 3.70
C LEU A 6 12.69 2.82 2.87
N ILE A 7 12.69 3.96 2.19
CA ILE A 7 11.57 4.38 1.32
C ILE A 7 11.45 3.46 0.12
N PHE A 8 12.57 3.06 -0.48
CA PHE A 8 12.58 2.13 -1.59
C PHE A 8 12.05 0.74 -1.17
N ALA A 9 12.47 0.24 -0.01
CA ALA A 9 11.93 -0.98 0.56
C ALA A 9 10.43 -0.86 0.85
N ALA A 10 9.97 0.27 1.41
CA ALA A 10 8.55 0.53 1.66
C ALA A 10 7.74 0.59 0.36
N ALA A 11 8.29 1.20 -0.69
CA ALA A 11 7.68 1.25 -2.03
C ALA A 11 7.51 -0.15 -2.63
N LEU A 12 8.56 -0.98 -2.55
CA LEU A 12 8.51 -2.38 -2.97
C LEU A 12 7.49 -3.18 -2.17
N LEU A 13 7.46 -3.01 -0.85
CA LEU A 13 6.47 -3.66 0.02
C LEU A 13 5.05 -3.23 -0.35
N ALA A 14 4.81 -1.94 -0.63
CA ALA A 14 3.49 -1.46 -1.05
C ALA A 14 3.03 -2.10 -2.37
N ILE A 15 3.93 -2.27 -3.34
CA ILE A 15 3.65 -3.01 -4.58
C ILE A 15 3.35 -4.48 -4.30
N PHE A 16 4.13 -5.11 -3.44
CA PHE A 16 3.92 -6.51 -3.07
C PHE A 16 2.57 -6.70 -2.36
N VAL A 17 2.22 -5.81 -1.44
CA VAL A 17 0.93 -5.77 -0.75
C VAL A 17 -0.20 -5.56 -1.77
N SER A 18 -0.05 -4.68 -2.75
CA SER A 18 -1.05 -4.52 -3.83
C SER A 18 -1.34 -5.83 -4.56
N PHE A 19 -0.29 -6.58 -4.93
CA PHE A 19 -0.44 -7.87 -5.59
C PHE A 19 -1.13 -8.90 -4.68
N TYR A 20 -0.75 -8.92 -3.40
CA TYR A 20 -1.33 -9.83 -2.42
C TYR A 20 -2.81 -9.53 -2.13
N ILE A 21 -3.18 -8.25 -1.99
CA ILE A 21 -4.57 -7.80 -1.83
C ILE A 21 -5.40 -8.26 -3.03
N ARG A 22 -4.89 -8.14 -4.24
CA ARG A 22 -5.64 -8.55 -5.44
C ARG A 22 -5.90 -10.06 -5.49
N LYS A 23 -4.92 -10.87 -5.08
CA LYS A 23 -4.96 -12.33 -5.29
C LYS A 23 -5.53 -13.10 -4.10
N SER A 24 -5.12 -12.74 -2.88
CA SER A 24 -5.32 -13.55 -1.68
C SER A 24 -6.48 -13.07 -0.82
N PHE A 25 -6.67 -11.75 -0.71
CA PHE A 25 -7.69 -11.17 0.18
C PHE A 25 -9.15 -11.51 -0.20
N PRO A 26 -9.56 -11.54 -1.49
CA PRO A 26 -10.90 -11.97 -1.85
C PRO A 26 -11.20 -13.42 -1.44
N GLN A 27 -10.19 -14.29 -1.43
CA GLN A 27 -10.33 -15.68 -0.99
C GLN A 27 -10.45 -15.75 0.53
N LEU A 28 -9.64 -14.97 1.25
CA LEU A 28 -9.74 -14.83 2.71
C LEU A 28 -11.12 -14.30 3.13
N ALA A 29 -11.61 -13.23 2.49
CA ALA A 29 -12.90 -12.62 2.83
C ALA A 29 -14.06 -13.61 2.64
N LYS A 30 -14.04 -14.40 1.57
CA LYS A 30 -14.99 -15.50 1.36
C LYS A 30 -14.90 -16.56 2.45
N ALA A 31 -13.70 -16.91 2.91
CA ALA A 31 -13.51 -17.88 4.00
C ALA A 31 -14.04 -17.37 5.36
N PHE A 32 -14.07 -16.05 5.56
CA PHE A 32 -14.65 -15.41 6.76
C PHE A 32 -16.12 -15.01 6.58
N SER A 33 -16.79 -15.44 5.50
CA SER A 33 -18.17 -15.06 5.17
C SER A 33 -18.43 -13.54 5.17
N LYS A 34 -17.40 -12.71 4.97
CA LYS A 34 -17.55 -11.28 4.82
C LYS A 34 -17.92 -10.96 3.37
N GLU A 35 -19.10 -10.41 3.15
CA GLU A 35 -19.54 -9.90 1.84
C GLU A 35 -18.87 -8.54 1.54
N ILE A 36 -17.54 -8.54 1.44
CA ILE A 36 -16.82 -7.37 0.94
C ILE A 36 -16.84 -7.44 -0.59
N PRO A 37 -17.39 -6.43 -1.28
CA PRO A 37 -17.46 -6.43 -2.74
C PRO A 37 -16.05 -6.54 -3.34
N ASN A 38 -15.90 -7.37 -4.38
CA ASN A 38 -14.59 -7.60 -5.00
C ASN A 38 -13.94 -6.30 -5.52
N ASP A 39 -14.76 -5.31 -5.89
CA ASP A 39 -14.32 -3.98 -6.32
C ASP A 39 -13.58 -3.20 -5.22
N PHE A 40 -13.87 -3.50 -3.95
CA PHE A 40 -13.14 -2.96 -2.81
C PHE A 40 -11.67 -3.39 -2.87
N PHE A 41 -11.42 -4.71 -2.97
CA PHE A 41 -10.06 -5.24 -3.04
C PHE A 41 -9.31 -4.77 -4.30
N GLN A 42 -9.99 -4.67 -5.44
CA GLN A 42 -9.40 -4.12 -6.66
C GLN A 42 -9.03 -2.64 -6.51
N SER A 43 -9.85 -1.85 -5.84
CA SER A 43 -9.59 -0.42 -5.63
C SER A 43 -8.43 -0.20 -4.65
N PHE A 44 -8.37 -0.96 -3.56
CA PHE A 44 -7.25 -0.90 -2.62
C PHE A 44 -5.95 -1.43 -3.22
N SER A 45 -6.00 -2.50 -4.01
CA SER A 45 -4.84 -2.97 -4.78
C SER A 45 -4.29 -1.85 -5.69
N ARG A 46 -5.16 -1.15 -6.43
CA ARG A 46 -4.73 -0.02 -7.27
C ARG A 46 -4.13 1.12 -6.45
N LEU A 47 -4.73 1.48 -5.31
CA LEU A 47 -4.17 2.51 -4.42
C LEU A 47 -2.77 2.13 -3.93
N PHE A 48 -2.58 0.93 -3.40
CA PHE A 48 -1.25 0.47 -2.95
C PHE A 48 -0.23 0.41 -4.08
N LEU A 49 -0.66 0.07 -5.30
CA LEU A 49 0.22 0.09 -6.48
C LEU A 49 0.68 1.51 -6.81
N VAL A 50 -0.26 2.47 -6.84
CA VAL A 50 0.03 3.88 -7.12
C VAL A 50 0.97 4.45 -6.05
N VAL A 51 0.68 4.20 -4.77
CA VAL A 51 1.55 4.62 -3.66
C VAL A 51 2.93 4.01 -3.82
N GLY A 52 3.02 2.70 -4.09
CA GLY A 52 4.29 2.03 -4.32
C GLY A 52 5.10 2.64 -5.47
N ILE A 53 4.47 2.95 -6.61
CA ILE A 53 5.13 3.58 -7.76
C ILE A 53 5.62 4.99 -7.40
N ILE A 54 4.84 5.79 -6.68
CA ILE A 54 5.22 7.14 -6.23
C ILE A 54 6.41 7.09 -5.25
N GLY A 55 6.57 6.02 -4.49
CA GLY A 55 7.70 5.85 -3.58
C GLY A 55 9.07 5.81 -4.27
N PHE A 56 9.15 5.38 -5.53
CA PHE A 56 10.40 5.34 -6.30
C PHE A 56 10.99 6.74 -6.57
N PRO A 57 10.28 7.69 -7.20
CA PRO A 57 10.80 9.03 -7.38
C PRO A 57 11.09 9.71 -6.03
N VAL A 58 10.25 9.51 -5.00
CA VAL A 58 10.50 10.07 -3.67
C VAL A 58 11.83 9.56 -3.07
N ALA A 59 12.15 8.27 -3.23
CA ALA A 59 13.42 7.71 -2.79
C ALA A 59 14.64 8.30 -3.53
N ILE A 60 14.47 8.68 -4.80
CA ILE A 60 15.55 9.24 -5.64
C ILE A 60 15.84 10.70 -5.26
N PHE A 61 14.81 11.52 -5.06
CA PHE A 61 15.01 12.96 -4.81
C PHE A 61 15.50 13.29 -3.38
N ASP A 62 15.45 12.36 -2.43
CA ASP A 62 15.97 12.45 -1.04
C ASP A 62 15.64 13.74 -0.28
N GLN A 63 14.46 14.28 -0.52
CA GLN A 63 13.97 15.48 0.15
C GLN A 63 13.20 15.08 1.41
N PHE A 64 13.66 15.53 2.58
CA PHE A 64 13.10 15.17 3.88
C PHE A 64 11.57 15.33 3.95
N TYR A 65 11.05 16.45 3.49
CA TYR A 65 9.61 16.73 3.51
C TYR A 65 8.80 15.79 2.63
N PHE A 66 9.28 15.46 1.42
CA PHE A 66 8.59 14.54 0.51
C PHE A 66 8.64 13.10 1.03
N SER A 67 9.77 12.71 1.61
CA SER A 67 9.94 11.43 2.30
C SER A 67 8.95 11.25 3.45
N LEU A 68 8.78 12.27 4.29
CA LEU A 68 7.88 12.25 5.43
C LEU A 68 6.41 12.25 5.00
N LEU A 69 6.07 13.06 3.99
CA LEU A 69 4.73 13.09 3.39
C LEU A 69 4.36 11.73 2.77
N TYR A 70 5.30 11.10 2.05
CA TYR A 70 5.09 9.78 1.47
C TYR A 70 4.80 8.71 2.53
N ILE A 71 5.59 8.68 3.61
CA ILE A 71 5.38 7.74 4.71
C ILE A 71 4.01 7.97 5.37
N LEU A 72 3.63 9.23 5.60
CA LEU A 72 2.33 9.56 6.16
C LEU A 72 1.19 9.10 5.25
N LEU A 73 1.30 9.32 3.95
CA LEU A 73 0.32 8.85 2.97
C LEU A 73 0.21 7.32 2.95
N LEU A 74 1.35 6.61 2.98
CA LEU A 74 1.38 5.15 3.05
C LEU A 74 0.71 4.64 4.34
N MET A 75 0.94 5.29 5.48
CA MET A 75 0.28 4.95 6.75
C MET A 75 -1.23 5.15 6.67
N VAL A 76 -1.69 6.28 6.14
CA VAL A 76 -3.14 6.57 6.03
C VAL A 76 -3.82 5.53 5.15
N VAL A 77 -3.26 5.21 3.98
CA VAL A 77 -3.82 4.20 3.08
C VAL A 77 -3.86 2.82 3.76
N SER A 78 -2.79 2.47 4.49
CA SER A 78 -2.72 1.20 5.23
C SER A 78 -3.71 1.12 6.39
N ALA A 79 -3.89 2.21 7.13
CA ALA A 79 -4.85 2.29 8.23
C ALA A 79 -6.29 2.16 7.74
N ILE A 80 -6.65 2.86 6.66
CA ILE A 80 -7.99 2.77 6.06
C ILE A 80 -8.26 1.33 5.60
N PHE A 81 -7.30 0.69 4.94
CA PHE A 81 -7.44 -0.71 4.53
C PHE A 81 -7.64 -1.65 5.72
N GLY A 82 -6.83 -1.49 6.77
CA GLY A 82 -6.94 -2.29 8.00
C GLY A 82 -8.29 -2.12 8.69
N LEU A 83 -8.78 -0.88 8.82
CA LEU A 83 -10.07 -0.58 9.42
C LEU A 83 -11.25 -1.14 8.62
N ALA A 84 -11.16 -1.15 7.29
CA ALA A 84 -12.21 -1.68 6.44
C ALA A 84 -12.19 -3.22 6.32
N PHE A 85 -11.07 -3.86 6.67
CA PHE A 85 -10.96 -5.32 6.68
C PHE A 85 -11.25 -5.95 8.05
N ILE A 86 -10.98 -5.24 9.16
CA ILE A 86 -11.39 -5.62 10.53
C ILE A 86 -12.91 -5.73 10.64
#